data_AF-A0AA43KGU7-F1
#
_entry.id   AF-A0AA43KGU7-F1
#
_cell.length_a   1.000
_cell.length_b   1.000
_cell.length_c   1.000
_cell.angle_alpha   90.00
_cell.angle_beta   90.00
_cell.angle_gamma   90.00
#
_symmetry.space_group_name_H-M   'P 1'
#
loop_
_entity.id
_entity.type
_entity.pdbx_description
1 polymer ?
#
loop_
_entity_poly.entity_id
_entity_poly.type
_entity_poly.pdbx_seq_one_letter_code
_entity_poly.pdbx_strand_id
1 'polypeptide(L)'
;MPQFIPSLGSTLGELKPKDVTVAILGNHDHENDAQAIVRVLEQSGVVHLDNEVYTLRRGHAILHIAGVDDVAMGKDRLDLVLEKLPRGGAAILLAHEPDFAQSSAMTKRFDLQLSGHSHGGQVRLPFLKPPILPPWGKSYYSGFYQVGDTQLYTNSGLGMTGLCLRFFARPEITVFTLVAPGVD
;
A
#
# COMPACT_ATOMS: atom_id res chain seq x y z
N MET A 1 2.16 -20.04 -5.68
CA MET A 1 1.96 -18.67 -6.21
C MET A 1 2.44 -18.50 -7.65
N PRO A 2 3.54 -19.11 -8.14
CA PRO A 2 3.95 -19.00 -9.55
C PRO A 2 2.85 -19.40 -10.54
N GLN A 3 1.99 -20.36 -10.18
CA GLN A 3 0.86 -20.77 -11.02
C GLN A 3 -0.21 -19.70 -11.23
N PHE A 4 -0.25 -18.65 -10.39
CA PHE A 4 -1.26 -17.58 -10.49
C PHE A 4 -0.73 -16.32 -11.21
N ILE A 5 0.57 -16.28 -11.53
CA ILE A 5 1.18 -15.14 -12.24
C ILE A 5 0.49 -14.88 -13.59
N PRO A 6 0.17 -15.89 -14.43
CA PRO A 6 -0.57 -15.64 -15.66
C PRO A 6 -1.97 -15.03 -15.43
N SER A 7 -2.70 -15.52 -14.42
CA SER A 7 -4.03 -14.99 -14.08
C SER A 7 -3.98 -13.59 -13.47
N LEU A 8 -2.88 -13.25 -12.79
CA LEU A 8 -2.66 -11.90 -12.28
C LEU A 8 -2.58 -10.91 -13.44
N GLY A 9 -1.77 -11.21 -14.45
CA GLY A 9 -1.62 -10.35 -15.63
C GLY A 9 -2.94 -10.15 -16.38
N SER A 10 -3.70 -11.22 -16.61
CA SER A 10 -5.00 -11.09 -17.28
C SER A 10 -5.98 -10.23 -16.48
N THR A 11 -6.02 -10.39 -15.16
CA THR A 11 -6.94 -9.63 -14.29
C THR A 11 -6.56 -8.16 -14.21
N LEU A 12 -5.28 -7.85 -14.01
CA LEU A 12 -4.81 -6.46 -13.92
C LEU A 12 -4.92 -5.73 -15.27
N GLY A 13 -4.74 -6.44 -16.39
CA GLY A 13 -4.90 -5.87 -17.73
C GLY A 13 -6.33 -5.44 -18.07
N GLU A 14 -7.34 -5.82 -17.28
CA GLU A 14 -8.72 -5.34 -17.43
C GLU A 14 -8.94 -3.93 -16.85
N LEU A 15 -8.02 -3.44 -16.01
CA LEU A 15 -8.12 -2.13 -15.39
C LEU A 15 -8.00 -1.03 -16.44
N LYS A 16 -8.95 -0.09 -16.44
CA LYS A 16 -8.98 1.08 -17.32
C LYS A 16 -8.94 2.35 -16.48
N PRO A 17 -7.81 2.67 -15.81
CA PRO A 17 -7.72 3.87 -14.99
C PRO A 17 -7.83 5.12 -15.88
N LYS A 18 -8.42 6.18 -15.33
CA LYS A 18 -8.41 7.49 -16.00
C LYS A 18 -7.00 8.06 -16.11
N ASP A 19 -6.18 7.87 -15.07
CA ASP A 19 -4.84 8.44 -14.98
C ASP A 19 -3.76 7.35 -14.88
N VAL A 20 -3.79 6.51 -13.84
CA VAL A 20 -2.75 5.49 -13.62
C VAL A 20 -3.25 4.38 -12.67
N THR A 21 -2.70 3.18 -12.82
CA THR A 21 -2.69 2.14 -11.78
C THR A 21 -1.26 1.98 -11.30
N VAL A 22 -1.04 2.01 -9.98
CA VAL A 22 0.28 1.86 -9.36
C VAL A 22 0.28 0.69 -8.37
N ALA A 23 1.43 0.07 -8.15
CA ALA A 23 1.61 -0.99 -7.16
C ALA A 23 3.01 -0.98 -6.56
N ILE A 24 3.11 -1.43 -5.31
CA ILE A 24 4.36 -1.81 -4.64
C ILE A 24 4.33 -3.30 -4.34
N LEU A 25 5.49 -3.90 -4.13
CA LEU A 25 5.59 -5.27 -3.68
C LEU A 25 5.38 -5.38 -2.17
N GLY A 26 4.87 -6.54 -1.74
CA GLY A 26 4.88 -6.96 -0.35
C GLY A 26 5.75 -8.20 -0.12
N ASN A 27 5.80 -8.64 1.13
CA ASN A 27 6.70 -9.70 1.56
C ASN A 27 6.46 -11.01 0.80
N HIS A 28 5.20 -11.33 0.52
CA HIS A 28 4.85 -12.51 -0.24
C HIS A 28 5.27 -12.43 -1.72
N ASP A 29 5.39 -11.24 -2.30
CA ASP A 29 5.90 -11.11 -3.67
C ASP A 29 7.40 -11.44 -3.71
N HIS A 30 8.16 -10.98 -2.71
CA HIS A 30 9.59 -11.30 -2.53
C HIS A 30 9.86 -12.75 -2.15
N GLU A 31 9.04 -13.35 -1.28
CA GLU A 31 9.13 -14.77 -0.92
C GLU A 31 8.93 -15.70 -2.13
N ASN A 32 8.25 -15.20 -3.17
CA ASN A 32 7.98 -15.96 -4.38
C ASN A 32 8.96 -15.60 -5.50
N ASP A 33 8.59 -14.65 -6.36
CA ASP A 33 9.40 -14.24 -7.50
C ASP A 33 9.09 -12.77 -7.82
N ALA A 34 9.68 -11.88 -7.02
CA ALA A 34 9.51 -10.43 -7.16
C ALA A 34 9.77 -9.97 -8.59
N GLN A 35 10.80 -10.50 -9.26
CA GLN A 35 11.12 -10.09 -10.62
C GLN A 35 10.04 -10.52 -11.62
N ALA A 36 9.49 -11.73 -11.51
CA ALA A 36 8.38 -12.16 -12.35
C ALA A 36 7.11 -11.34 -12.09
N ILE A 37 6.84 -11.00 -10.84
CA ILE A 37 5.68 -10.20 -10.45
C ILE A 37 5.80 -8.79 -11.01
N VAL A 38 6.96 -8.12 -10.86
CA VAL A 38 7.21 -6.80 -11.47
C VAL A 38 7.01 -6.84 -12.97
N ARG A 39 7.58 -7.83 -13.66
CA ARG A 39 7.37 -8.00 -15.12
C ARG A 39 5.89 -8.08 -15.48
N VAL A 40 5.09 -8.80 -14.71
CA VAL A 40 3.64 -8.92 -14.95
C VAL A 40 2.89 -7.62 -14.66
N LEU A 41 3.24 -6.91 -13.58
CA LEU A 41 2.68 -5.59 -13.29
C LEU A 41 2.91 -4.64 -14.46
N GLU A 42 4.16 -4.52 -14.91
CA GLU A 42 4.55 -3.64 -16.02
C GLU A 42 3.87 -4.03 -17.34
N GLN A 43 3.84 -5.32 -17.67
CA GLN A 43 3.14 -5.83 -18.87
C GLN A 43 1.63 -5.59 -18.82
N SER A 44 1.05 -5.44 -17.63
CA SER A 44 -0.38 -5.16 -17.42
C SER A 44 -0.69 -3.65 -17.36
N GLY A 45 0.30 -2.79 -17.62
CA GLY A 45 0.13 -1.34 -17.55
C GLY A 45 0.05 -0.79 -16.11
N VAL A 46 0.48 -1.57 -15.12
CA VAL A 46 0.62 -1.13 -13.73
C VAL A 46 2.02 -0.58 -13.52
N VAL A 47 2.12 0.65 -13.01
CA VAL A 47 3.39 1.28 -12.68
C VAL A 47 3.89 0.72 -11.34
N HIS A 48 5.03 0.04 -11.38
CA HIS A 48 5.74 -0.42 -10.19
C HIS A 48 6.39 0.76 -9.47
N LEU A 49 6.16 0.87 -8.16
CA LEU A 49 6.52 2.03 -7.35
C LEU A 49 7.46 1.75 -6.17
N ASP A 50 8.13 0.60 -6.15
CA ASP A 50 9.10 0.29 -5.09
C ASP A 50 10.23 1.32 -5.10
N ASN A 51 10.32 2.11 -4.01
CA ASN A 51 11.32 3.16 -3.81
C ASN A 51 11.30 4.26 -4.90
N GLU A 52 10.13 4.48 -5.48
CA GLU A 52 9.88 5.45 -6.56
C GLU A 52 8.75 6.43 -6.20
N VAL A 53 8.62 7.48 -7.00
CA VAL A 53 7.57 8.50 -6.86
C VAL A 53 6.91 8.76 -8.21
N TYR A 54 5.58 8.62 -8.26
CA TYR A 54 4.75 9.03 -9.38
C TYR A 54 4.03 10.33 -9.07
N THR A 55 3.98 11.29 -10.00
CA THR A 55 3.33 12.58 -9.78
C THR A 55 2.17 12.80 -10.75
N LEU A 56 0.98 12.97 -10.19
CA LEU A 56 -0.24 13.36 -10.90
C LEU A 56 -0.44 14.87 -10.82
N ARG A 57 -0.92 15.47 -11.92
CA ARG A 57 -1.30 16.87 -12.00
C ARG A 57 -2.70 17.00 -12.60
N ARG A 58 -3.56 17.75 -11.93
CA ARG A 58 -4.92 18.09 -12.42
C ARG A 58 -5.15 19.59 -12.22
N GLY A 59 -5.11 20.35 -13.32
CA GLY A 59 -5.07 21.81 -13.25
C GLY A 59 -3.87 22.27 -12.43
N HIS A 60 -4.11 23.02 -11.35
CA HIS A 60 -3.08 23.48 -10.43
C HIS A 60 -2.78 22.50 -9.28
N ALA A 61 -3.60 21.46 -9.09
CA ALA A 61 -3.40 20.49 -8.03
C ALA A 61 -2.30 19.49 -8.40
N ILE A 62 -1.44 19.18 -7.43
CA ILE A 62 -0.33 18.23 -7.55
C ILE A 62 -0.50 17.17 -6.46
N LEU A 63 -0.46 15.90 -6.87
CA LEU A 63 -0.49 14.75 -5.99
C LEU A 63 0.71 13.85 -6.29
N HIS A 64 1.53 13.59 -5.29
CA HIS A 64 2.60 12.61 -5.33
C HIS A 64 2.10 11.29 -4.74
N ILE A 65 2.35 10.20 -5.44
CA ILE A 65 2.18 8.85 -4.95
C ILE A 65 3.56 8.23 -4.88
N ALA A 66 4.07 8.11 -3.66
CA ALA A 66 5.35 7.48 -3.37
C ALA A 66 5.13 6.03 -2.97
N GLY A 67 6.08 5.15 -3.28
CA GLY A 67 6.11 3.79 -2.76
C GLY A 67 7.46 3.49 -2.12
N VAL A 68 7.44 2.70 -1.05
CA VAL A 68 8.63 2.00 -0.55
C VAL A 68 8.48 0.51 -0.85
N ASP A 69 9.61 -0.13 -1.14
CA ASP A 69 9.67 -1.61 -1.19
C ASP A 69 9.45 -2.20 0.22
N ASP A 70 9.36 -3.52 0.31
CA ASP A 70 8.99 -4.27 1.49
C ASP A 70 9.89 -4.03 2.70
N VAL A 71 9.28 -3.59 3.80
CA VAL A 71 9.97 -3.23 5.05
C VAL A 71 10.34 -4.48 5.83
N ALA A 72 9.50 -5.52 5.81
CA ALA A 72 9.75 -6.76 6.52
C ALA A 72 10.99 -7.50 5.97
N MET A 73 11.27 -7.34 4.67
CA MET A 73 12.45 -7.85 3.97
C MET A 73 13.65 -6.88 3.99
N GLY A 74 13.50 -5.68 4.56
CA GLY A 74 14.55 -4.67 4.63
C GLY A 74 14.98 -4.12 3.27
N LYS A 75 14.04 -4.06 2.32
CA LYS A 75 14.27 -3.56 0.96
C LYS A 75 13.80 -2.12 0.77
N ASP A 76 13.08 -1.59 1.75
CA ASP A 76 12.66 -0.20 1.76
C ASP A 76 13.85 0.75 1.67
N ARG A 77 13.72 1.76 0.80
CA ARG A 77 14.69 2.84 0.61
C ARG A 77 13.98 4.18 0.70
N LEU A 78 13.46 4.45 1.90
CA LEU A 78 12.78 5.71 2.21
C LEU A 78 13.67 6.92 1.92
N ASP A 79 14.98 6.80 2.09
CA ASP A 79 15.95 7.83 1.74
C ASP A 79 15.88 8.21 0.25
N LEU A 80 15.83 7.23 -0.65
CA LEU A 80 15.69 7.46 -2.09
C LEU A 80 14.33 8.07 -2.44
N VAL A 81 13.27 7.63 -1.77
CA VAL A 81 11.92 8.20 -1.95
C VAL A 81 11.93 9.68 -1.54
N LEU A 82 12.53 10.01 -0.40
CA LEU A 82 12.60 11.38 0.10
C LEU A 82 13.43 12.32 -0.78
N GLU A 83 14.49 11.78 -1.41
CA GLU A 83 15.31 12.50 -2.40
C GLU A 83 14.51 12.85 -3.66
N LYS A 84 13.72 11.88 -4.16
CA LYS A 84 12.89 12.04 -5.36
C LYS A 84 11.62 12.85 -5.13
N LEU A 85 11.08 12.85 -3.90
CA LEU A 85 9.81 13.47 -3.57
C LEU A 85 9.91 15.01 -3.62
N PRO A 86 9.16 15.69 -4.52
CA PRO A 86 9.12 17.14 -4.56
C PRO A 86 8.57 17.75 -3.27
N ARG A 87 8.92 19.01 -2.98
CA ARG A 87 8.54 19.68 -1.73
C ARG A 87 7.11 20.25 -1.71
N GLY A 88 6.46 20.41 -2.85
CA GLY A 88 5.14 21.03 -2.94
C GLY A 88 4.13 20.11 -3.61
N GLY A 89 2.89 20.10 -3.11
CA GLY A 89 1.86 19.13 -3.48
C GLY A 89 1.55 18.20 -2.31
N ALA A 90 0.39 17.54 -2.37
CA ALA A 90 0.05 16.50 -1.39
C ALA A 90 0.84 15.22 -1.70
N ALA A 91 1.15 14.42 -0.69
CA ALA A 91 1.90 13.18 -0.85
C ALA A 91 1.26 12.01 -0.12
N ILE A 92 1.00 10.94 -0.88
CA ILE A 92 0.55 9.64 -0.39
C ILE A 92 1.74 8.68 -0.43
N LEU A 93 1.97 7.95 0.66
CA LEU A 93 2.91 6.84 0.71
C LEU A 93 2.17 5.50 0.61
N LEU A 94 2.61 4.65 -0.31
CA LEU A 94 2.29 3.24 -0.33
C LEU A 94 3.39 2.50 0.43
N ALA A 95 3.03 1.76 1.47
CA ALA A 95 3.94 0.89 2.21
C ALA A 95 3.19 -0.39 2.58
N HIS A 96 3.72 -1.57 2.26
CA HIS A 96 3.00 -2.82 2.50
C HIS A 96 2.69 -2.98 4.00
N GLU A 97 3.71 -2.82 4.84
CA GLU A 97 3.65 -2.86 6.30
C GLU A 97 3.07 -1.59 6.93
N PRO A 98 1.98 -1.68 7.71
CA PRO A 98 1.36 -0.51 8.32
C PRO A 98 2.15 0.08 9.50
N ASP A 99 2.88 -0.72 10.27
CA ASP A 99 3.66 -0.21 11.41
C ASP A 99 4.83 0.69 10.97
N PHE A 100 5.23 0.63 9.69
CA PHE A 100 6.20 1.55 9.10
C PHE A 100 5.79 3.03 9.20
N ALA A 101 4.50 3.30 9.44
CA ALA A 101 3.99 4.65 9.68
C ALA A 101 4.72 5.37 10.83
N GLN A 102 5.27 4.65 11.81
CA GLN A 102 6.08 5.26 12.88
C GLN A 102 7.32 5.95 12.33
N SER A 103 7.98 5.35 11.33
CA SER A 103 9.17 5.90 10.68
C SER A 103 8.81 6.94 9.62
N SER A 104 7.84 6.64 8.76
CA SER A 104 7.47 7.53 7.65
C SER A 104 6.86 8.85 8.15
N ALA A 105 6.05 8.84 9.21
CA ALA A 105 5.46 10.04 9.79
C ALA A 105 6.50 11.00 10.37
N MET A 106 7.61 10.48 10.92
CA MET A 106 8.70 11.32 11.45
C MET A 106 9.34 12.22 10.39
N THR A 107 9.23 11.85 9.11
CA THR A 107 9.74 12.66 8.00
C THR A 107 8.91 13.93 7.78
N LYS A 108 7.63 13.93 8.18
CA LYS A 108 6.63 14.97 7.90
C LYS A 108 6.45 15.26 6.41
N ARG A 109 6.73 14.27 5.56
CA ARG A 109 6.67 14.41 4.10
C ARG A 109 5.43 13.80 3.46
N PHE A 110 4.63 13.04 4.21
CA PHE A 110 3.46 12.33 3.70
C PHE A 110 2.21 12.72 4.49
N ASP A 111 1.15 13.04 3.78
CA ASP A 111 -0.16 13.39 4.35
C ASP A 111 -0.96 12.13 4.69
N LEU A 112 -0.75 11.06 3.91
CA LEU A 112 -1.44 9.79 4.02
C LEU A 112 -0.51 8.62 3.71
N GLN A 113 -0.50 7.58 4.55
CA GLN A 113 0.04 6.27 4.25
C GLN A 113 -1.10 5.27 4.00
N LEU A 114 -0.98 4.50 2.91
CA LEU A 114 -1.86 3.39 2.60
C LEU A 114 -1.09 2.08 2.72
N SER A 115 -1.63 1.16 3.54
CA SER A 115 -0.98 -0.10 3.87
C SER A 115 -1.93 -1.29 3.86
N GLY A 116 -1.33 -2.48 3.85
CA GLY A 116 -2.03 -3.76 3.88
C GLY A 116 -1.40 -4.69 4.92
N HIS A 117 -0.86 -5.83 4.44
CA HIS A 117 -0.04 -6.81 5.17
C HIS A 117 -0.73 -7.57 6.33
N SER A 118 -1.48 -6.89 7.17
CA SER A 118 -2.11 -7.45 8.38
C SER A 118 -3.33 -8.34 8.11
N HIS A 119 -3.96 -8.23 6.93
CA HIS A 119 -5.25 -8.85 6.60
C HIS A 119 -6.37 -8.58 7.64
N GLY A 120 -6.28 -7.48 8.39
CA GLY A 120 -7.18 -7.21 9.52
C GLY A 120 -7.07 -8.24 10.66
N GLY A 121 -5.99 -9.04 10.69
CA GLY A 121 -5.77 -10.16 11.60
C GLY A 121 -6.44 -11.48 11.20
N GLN A 122 -7.16 -11.53 10.08
CA GLN A 122 -7.95 -12.66 9.55
C GLN A 122 -9.04 -13.22 10.49
N VAL A 123 -8.77 -13.44 11.77
CA VAL A 123 -9.72 -13.90 12.79
C VAL A 123 -9.81 -12.84 13.87
N ARG A 124 -10.99 -12.24 14.00
CA ARG A 124 -11.29 -11.23 15.01
C ARG A 124 -12.36 -11.74 15.94
N LEU A 125 -12.15 -11.55 17.24
CA LEU A 125 -13.20 -11.71 18.24
C LEU A 125 -13.66 -10.32 18.68
N PRO A 126 -14.95 -10.11 18.92
CA PRO A 126 -15.44 -8.84 19.45
C PRO A 126 -14.65 -8.43 20.69
N PHE A 127 -14.27 -7.15 20.75
CA PHE A 127 -13.56 -6.51 21.89
C PHE A 127 -12.13 -7.00 22.17
N LEU A 128 -11.59 -7.94 21.39
CA LEU A 128 -10.23 -8.46 21.55
C LEU A 128 -9.34 -8.05 20.37
N LYS A 129 -8.06 -7.85 20.67
CA LYS A 129 -7.03 -7.73 19.63
C LYS A 129 -6.96 -9.05 18.84
N PRO A 130 -6.73 -9.04 17.51
CA PRO A 130 -6.54 -10.27 16.77
C PRO A 130 -5.42 -11.12 17.39
N PRO A 131 -5.62 -12.44 17.54
CA PRO A 131 -4.67 -13.31 18.24
C PRO A 131 -3.37 -13.49 17.44
N ILE A 132 -3.43 -13.32 16.12
CA ILE A 132 -2.31 -13.49 15.21
C ILE A 132 -2.25 -12.25 14.33
N LEU A 133 -1.08 -11.60 14.35
CA LEU A 133 -0.74 -10.48 13.50
C LEU A 133 0.69 -10.68 13.02
N PRO A 134 1.01 -10.33 11.77
CA PRO A 134 2.36 -10.46 11.27
C PRO A 134 3.29 -9.44 11.95
N PRO A 135 4.62 -9.65 11.91
CA PRO A 135 5.59 -8.58 12.18
C PRO A 135 5.23 -7.32 11.38
N TRP A 136 5.50 -6.13 11.91
CA TRP A 136 5.15 -4.86 11.27
C TRP A 136 3.65 -4.62 10.96
N GLY A 137 2.75 -5.49 11.44
CA GLY A 137 1.30 -5.33 11.34
C GLY A 137 0.60 -5.42 12.68
N LYS A 138 1.27 -5.04 13.79
CA LYS A 138 0.77 -5.27 15.15
C LYS A 138 0.09 -4.05 15.76
N SER A 139 0.50 -2.86 15.39
CA SER A 139 0.01 -1.61 16.00
C SER A 139 -1.15 -1.04 15.20
N TYR A 140 -1.03 -1.05 13.88
CA TYR A 140 -2.02 -0.45 12.98
C TYR A 140 -2.62 -1.47 12.01
N TYR A 141 -3.30 -2.47 12.55
CA TYR A 141 -3.71 -3.66 11.79
C TYR A 141 -5.03 -3.53 11.02
N SER A 142 -5.83 -2.48 11.19
CA SER A 142 -7.04 -2.28 10.37
C SER A 142 -7.63 -0.89 10.50
N GLY A 143 -8.05 -0.29 9.38
CA GLY A 143 -8.79 0.96 9.36
C GLY A 143 -7.91 2.21 9.48
N PHE A 144 -8.51 3.32 9.90
CA PHE A 144 -7.84 4.62 10.00
C PHE A 144 -7.11 4.81 11.33
N TYR A 145 -5.95 5.44 11.25
CA TYR A 145 -5.14 5.89 12.38
C TYR A 145 -4.56 7.28 12.07
N GLN A 146 -4.22 8.00 13.13
CA GLN A 146 -3.41 9.21 13.06
C GLN A 146 -2.05 8.93 13.68
N VAL A 147 -0.97 9.13 12.92
CA VAL A 147 0.42 8.90 13.37
C VAL A 147 1.19 10.19 13.18
N GLY A 148 1.39 10.96 14.26
CA GLY A 148 1.87 12.34 14.15
C GLY A 148 0.92 13.18 13.30
N ASP A 149 1.45 13.85 12.28
CA ASP A 149 0.67 14.64 11.33
C ASP A 149 0.16 13.81 10.12
N THR A 150 0.59 12.54 10.00
CA THR A 150 0.26 11.65 8.88
C THR A 150 -0.97 10.79 9.20
N GLN A 151 -1.93 10.77 8.28
CA GLN A 151 -3.02 9.78 8.33
C GLN A 151 -2.51 8.42 7.86
N LEU A 152 -2.98 7.34 8.47
CA LEU A 152 -2.70 5.98 8.03
C LEU A 152 -4.02 5.25 7.80
N TYR A 153 -4.10 4.51 6.71
CA TYR A 153 -5.17 3.55 6.49
C TYR A 153 -4.62 2.16 6.18
N THR A 154 -5.03 1.17 6.97
CA THR A 154 -4.66 -0.23 6.78
C THR A 154 -5.86 -1.01 6.25
N ASN A 155 -5.81 -1.38 4.97
CA ASN A 155 -6.85 -2.15 4.29
C ASN A 155 -6.77 -3.64 4.70
N SER A 156 -7.93 -4.27 4.88
CA SER A 156 -8.00 -5.69 5.31
C SER A 156 -7.71 -6.70 4.19
N GLY A 157 -7.50 -6.24 2.96
CA GLY A 157 -7.27 -7.04 1.76
C GLY A 157 -8.47 -7.89 1.35
N LEU A 158 -8.37 -8.51 0.18
CA LEU A 158 -9.39 -9.42 -0.35
C LEU A 158 -9.08 -10.90 -0.05
N GLY A 159 -7.79 -11.26 -0.11
CA GLY A 159 -7.32 -12.63 -0.04
C GLY A 159 -6.97 -13.12 1.36
N MET A 160 -6.60 -14.38 1.48
CA MET A 160 -6.22 -15.00 2.75
C MET A 160 -4.78 -15.51 2.70
N THR A 161 -4.18 -15.67 3.87
CA THR A 161 -2.85 -16.28 4.05
C THR A 161 -2.93 -17.42 5.08
N GLY A 162 -2.02 -18.39 4.98
CA GLY A 162 -1.97 -19.55 5.86
C GLY A 162 -3.22 -20.44 5.76
N LEU A 163 -3.97 -20.59 6.86
CA LEU A 163 -5.12 -21.52 6.97
C LEU A 163 -6.34 -21.15 6.11
N CYS A 164 -6.28 -20.09 5.30
CA CYS A 164 -7.39 -19.65 4.44
C CYS A 164 -8.72 -19.45 5.21
N LEU A 165 -8.65 -18.82 6.39
CA LEU A 165 -9.80 -18.53 7.24
C LEU A 165 -9.96 -17.02 7.41
N ARG A 166 -11.21 -16.53 7.35
CA ARG A 166 -11.58 -15.17 7.75
C ARG A 166 -12.82 -15.19 8.65
N PHE A 167 -12.72 -14.61 9.83
CA PHE A 167 -13.81 -14.48 10.79
C PHE A 167 -13.83 -13.06 11.38
N PHE A 168 -14.95 -12.35 11.22
CA PHE A 168 -15.08 -10.92 11.52
C PHE A 168 -13.99 -9.99 10.91
N ALA A 169 -13.26 -10.46 9.89
CA ALA A 169 -12.31 -9.69 9.07
C ALA A 169 -12.79 -9.63 7.62
N ARG A 170 -13.77 -8.76 7.36
CA ARG A 170 -14.43 -8.66 6.05
C ARG A 170 -13.42 -8.24 4.95
N PRO A 171 -13.45 -8.90 3.77
CA PRO A 171 -12.76 -8.40 2.58
C PRO A 171 -13.17 -6.97 2.24
N GLU A 172 -12.22 -6.18 1.76
CA GLU A 172 -12.40 -4.75 1.58
C GLU A 172 -11.74 -4.22 0.29
N ILE A 173 -12.50 -3.45 -0.48
CA ILE A 173 -11.98 -2.54 -1.51
C ILE A 173 -12.34 -1.13 -1.05
N THR A 174 -11.33 -0.27 -0.87
CA THR A 174 -11.54 1.09 -0.35
C THR A 174 -11.46 2.11 -1.49
N VAL A 175 -12.40 3.04 -1.50
CA VAL A 175 -12.41 4.17 -2.44
C VAL A 175 -12.20 5.45 -1.66
N PHE A 176 -11.17 6.20 -2.04
CA PHE A 176 -10.88 7.51 -1.48
C PHE A 176 -11.23 8.60 -2.49
N THR A 177 -11.90 9.65 -2.02
CA THR A 177 -12.09 10.89 -2.77
C THR A 177 -11.15 11.94 -2.20
N LEU A 178 -10.17 12.35 -3.00
CA LEU A 178 -9.22 13.40 -2.65
C LEU A 178 -9.72 14.72 -3.25
N VAL A 179 -9.78 15.76 -2.42
CA VAL A 179 -10.24 17.10 -2.81
C VAL A 179 -9.06 18.05 -2.75
N ALA A 180 -8.82 18.78 -3.84
CA ALA A 180 -7.80 19.83 -3.85
C ALA A 180 -8.33 21.04 -3.05
N PRO A 181 -7.51 21.68 -2.21
CA PRO A 181 -7.91 22.90 -1.53
C PRO A 181 -8.31 23.99 -2.54
N GLY A 182 -9.48 24.61 -2.35
CA GLY A 182 -9.93 25.75 -3.16
C GLY A 182 -10.67 25.41 -4.45
N VAL A 183 -11.18 24.18 -4.59
CA VAL A 183 -12.19 23.82 -5.61
C VAL A 183 -13.50 23.56 -4.87
N ASP A 184 -14.27 24.62 -4.63
CA ASP A 184 -15.69 24.54 -4.26
C ASP A 184 -16.53 24.25 -5.51
#